data_AF-A0A411DUB3-F1
#
_entry.id   AF-A0A411DUB3-F1
#
_cell.length_a   1.000
_cell.length_b   1.000
_cell.length_c   1.000
_cell.angle_alpha   90.00
_cell.angle_beta   90.00
_cell.angle_gamma   90.00
#
_symmetry.space_group_name_H-M   'P 1'
#
loop_
_entity.id
_entity.type
_entity.pdbx_description
1 polymer ?
#
loop_
_entity_poly.entity_id
_entity_poly.type
_entity_poly.pdbx_seq_one_letter_code
_entity_poly.pdbx_strand_id
1 'polypeptide(L)'
;MAKNTSILLGDYFDNFISQQIKSGKFSSASEVVRTALRMFEHEESKKTELINELKKGEKSGFVENFDRKEFLKNLHQKHSAD
;
A
#
# COMPACT_ATOMS: atom_id res chain seq x y z
N MET A 1 -1.83 19.37 15.75
CA MET A 1 -2.42 19.21 17.09
C MET A 1 -3.29 17.96 17.10
N ALA A 2 -3.21 17.13 18.14
CA ALA A 2 -4.13 16.01 18.29
C ALA A 2 -5.57 16.55 18.49
N LYS A 3 -6.54 15.99 17.77
CA LYS A 3 -7.96 16.29 17.94
C LYS A 3 -8.64 15.06 18.54
N ASN A 4 -9.44 15.27 19.57
CA ASN A 4 -10.30 14.23 20.12
C ASN A 4 -11.57 14.16 19.27
N THR A 5 -11.93 12.96 18.83
CA THR A 5 -13.08 12.74 17.96
C THR A 5 -13.93 11.64 18.57
N SER A 6 -15.22 11.93 18.75
CA SER A 6 -16.21 10.92 19.11
C SER A 6 -16.72 10.26 17.83
N ILE A 7 -16.74 8.93 17.79
CA ILE A 7 -17.13 8.14 16.62
C ILE A 7 -18.13 7.08 17.09
N LEU A 8 -19.25 6.95 16.39
CA LEU A 8 -20.19 5.86 16.59
C LEU A 8 -19.69 4.63 15.83
N LEU A 9 -19.52 3.52 16.54
CA LEU A 9 -19.15 2.23 15.97
C LEU A 9 -20.30 1.26 16.19
N GLY A 10 -20.61 0.45 15.18
CA GLY A 10 -21.56 -0.65 15.35
C GLY A 10 -20.96 -1.78 16.19
N ASP A 11 -21.83 -2.62 16.73
CA ASP A 11 -21.48 -3.71 17.65
C ASP A 11 -20.38 -4.65 17.11
N TYR A 12 -20.33 -4.85 15.79
CA TYR A 12 -19.28 -5.65 15.15
C TYR A 12 -17.87 -5.09 15.43
N PHE A 13 -17.68 -3.79 15.21
CA PHE A 13 -16.37 -3.16 15.39
C PHE A 13 -16.04 -2.94 16.87
N ASP A 14 -17.04 -2.69 17.70
CA ASP A 14 -16.84 -2.60 19.15
C ASP A 14 -16.34 -3.93 19.73
N ASN A 15 -16.95 -5.05 19.32
CA ASN A 15 -16.50 -6.39 19.70
C ASN A 15 -15.07 -6.69 19.20
N PHE A 16 -14.77 -6.34 17.95
CA PHE A 16 -13.43 -6.50 17.39
C PHE A 16 -12.38 -5.70 18.18
N ILE A 17 -12.62 -4.42 18.44
CA ILE A 17 -11.72 -3.56 19.22
C ILE A 17 -11.54 -4.14 20.63
N SER A 18 -12.63 -4.54 21.27
CA SER A 18 -12.60 -5.18 22.60
C SER A 18 -11.74 -6.44 22.61
N GLN A 19 -11.81 -7.29 21.58
CA GLN A 19 -10.96 -8.48 21.46
C GLN A 19 -9.48 -8.12 21.26
N GLN A 20 -9.18 -7.09 20.47
CA GLN A 20 -7.81 -6.61 20.23
C GLN A 20 -7.17 -6.03 21.50
N ILE A 21 -7.96 -5.42 22.39
CA ILE A 21 -7.49 -4.95 23.69
C ILE A 21 -7.33 -6.12 24.66
N LYS A 22 -8.31 -7.03 24.73
CA LYS A 22 -8.26 -8.22 25.60
C LYS A 22 -7.09 -9.15 25.29
N SER A 23 -6.65 -9.21 24.03
CA SER A 23 -5.46 -9.97 23.64
C SER A 23 -4.14 -9.36 24.13
N GLY A 24 -4.17 -8.14 24.67
CA GLY A 24 -2.98 -7.40 25.12
C GLY A 24 -2.20 -6.74 23.98
N LYS A 25 -2.64 -6.88 22.73
CA LYS A 25 -1.96 -6.30 21.55
C LYS A 25 -2.04 -4.78 21.53
N PHE A 26 -3.10 -4.19 22.10
CA PHE A 26 -3.31 -2.75 22.15
C PHE A 26 -3.77 -2.31 23.53
N SER A 27 -3.39 -1.10 23.93
CA SER A 27 -3.72 -0.52 25.25
C SER A 27 -5.08 0.17 25.29
N SER A 28 -5.61 0.58 24.13
CA SER A 28 -6.87 1.36 24.05
C SER A 28 -7.53 1.26 22.69
N ALA A 29 -8.84 1.55 22.65
CA ALA A 29 -9.60 1.64 21.40
C ALA A 29 -9.01 2.68 20.43
N SER A 30 -8.57 3.82 20.96
CA SER A 30 -7.93 4.86 20.15
C SER A 30 -6.63 4.39 19.50
N GLU A 31 -5.89 3.47 20.13
CA GLU A 31 -4.68 2.91 19.55
C GLU A 31 -4.99 1.93 18.40
N VAL A 32 -6.04 1.11 18.57
CA VAL A 32 -6.54 0.22 17.50
C VAL A 32 -6.96 1.05 16.30
N VAL A 33 -7.78 2.08 16.51
CA VAL A 33 -8.28 2.97 15.44
C VAL A 33 -7.12 3.69 14.75
N ARG A 34 -6.15 4.24 15.50
CA ARG A 34 -4.97 4.89 14.88
C ARG A 34 -4.16 3.92 14.03
N THR A 35 -4.00 2.68 14.49
CA THR A 35 -3.24 1.66 13.74
C THR A 35 -3.98 1.27 12.46
N ALA A 36 -5.29 1.10 12.52
CA ALA A 36 -6.12 0.85 11.35
C ALA A 36 -6.05 2.01 10.34
N LEU A 37 -6.13 3.26 10.81
CA LEU A 37 -6.03 4.43 9.94
C LEU A 37 -4.65 4.55 9.26
N ARG A 38 -3.55 4.23 9.96
CA ARG A 38 -2.21 4.20 9.35
C ARG A 38 -2.10 3.13 8.27
N MET A 39 -2.67 1.95 8.51
CA MET A 39 -2.71 0.89 7.50
C MET A 39 -3.51 1.32 6.28
N PHE A 40 -4.68 1.93 6.50
CA PHE A 40 -5.53 2.46 5.43
C PHE A 40 -4.82 3.55 4.61
N GLU A 41 -4.17 4.51 5.26
CA GLU A 41 -3.38 5.57 4.60
C GLU A 41 -2.27 4.97 3.72
N HIS A 42 -1.55 3.97 4.24
CA HIS A 42 -0.48 3.30 3.49
C HIS A 42 -1.01 2.56 2.25
N GLU A 43 -2.14 1.88 2.38
CA GLU A 43 -2.77 1.19 1.25
C GLU A 43 -3.26 2.16 0.16
N GLU A 44 -3.91 3.25 0.55
CA GLU A 44 -4.37 4.28 -0.40
C GLU A 44 -3.20 4.99 -1.09
N SER A 45 -2.10 5.25 -0.36
CA SER A 45 -0.87 5.81 -0.93
C SER A 45 -0.28 4.87 -1.98
N LYS A 46 -0.08 3.59 -1.63
CA LYS A 46 0.44 2.56 -2.55
C LYS A 46 -0.43 2.39 -3.79
N LYS A 47 -1.75 2.37 -3.61
CA LYS A 47 -2.71 2.25 -4.72
C LYS A 47 -2.60 3.44 -5.66
N THR A 48 -2.50 4.65 -5.12
CA THR A 48 -2.36 5.87 -5.91
C THR A 48 -1.06 5.87 -6.71
N GLU A 49 0.05 5.47 -6.07
CA GLU A 49 1.36 5.34 -6.73
C GLU A 49 1.32 4.30 -7.85
N LEU A 50 0.76 3.12 -7.58
CA LEU A 50 0.60 2.07 -8.59
C LEU A 50 -0.21 2.55 -9.81
N ILE A 51 -1.34 3.23 -9.58
CA ILE A 51 -2.15 3.79 -10.67
C ILE A 51 -1.36 4.82 -11.48
N ASN A 52 -0.55 5.65 -10.83
CA ASN A 52 0.28 6.64 -11.50
C ASN A 52 1.36 5.99 -12.37
N GLU A 53 2.02 4.95 -11.87
CA GLU A 53 3.02 4.20 -12.65
C GLU A 53 2.40 3.43 -13.82
N LEU A 54 1.22 2.84 -13.65
CA LEU A 54 0.48 2.20 -14.74
C LEU A 54 0.13 3.22 -15.84
N LYS A 55 -0.39 4.40 -15.47
CA LYS A 55 -0.67 5.48 -16.42
C LYS A 55 0.59 5.96 -17.15
N LYS A 56 1.74 6.00 -16.49
CA LYS A 56 3.03 6.32 -17.15
C LYS A 56 3.41 5.24 -18.16
N GLY A 57 3.24 3.97 -17.80
CA GLY A 57 3.46 2.83 -18.70
C GLY A 57 2.57 2.90 -19.94
N GLU A 58 1.27 3.10 -19.76
CA GLU A 58 0.32 3.25 -20.89
C GLU A 58 0.69 4.42 -21.82
N LYS A 59 1.13 5.54 -21.25
CA LYS A 59 1.56 6.72 -22.03
C LYS A 59 2.92 6.54 -22.71
N SER A 60 3.73 5.58 -22.27
CA SER A 60 5.04 5.30 -22.88
C SER A 60 4.93 4.60 -24.24
N GLY A 61 3.72 4.17 -24.61
CA GLY A 61 3.46 3.42 -25.83
C GLY A 61 3.76 1.94 -25.66
N PHE A 62 3.38 1.15 -26.67
CA PHE A 62 3.56 -0.30 -26.67
C PHE A 62 4.61 -0.70 -27.71
N VAL A 63 5.44 -1.69 -27.35
CA VAL A 63 6.39 -2.30 -28.28
C VAL A 63 5.72 -3.52 -28.90
N GLU A 64 5.37 -3.43 -30.19
CA GLU A 64 4.61 -4.48 -30.90
C GLU A 64 5.44 -5.76 -31.13
N ASN A 65 6.75 -5.63 -31.37
CA ASN A 65 7.65 -6.74 -31.75
C ASN A 65 8.76 -6.97 -30.71
N PHE A 66 8.38 -7.15 -29.45
CA PHE A 66 9.36 -7.31 -28.37
C PHE A 66 10.09 -8.68 -28.44
N ASP A 67 11.36 -8.69 -28.83
CA ASP A 67 12.24 -9.87 -28.73
C ASP A 67 12.97 -9.91 -27.38
N ARG A 68 12.56 -10.84 -26.53
CA ARG A 68 13.16 -11.05 -25.19
C ARG A 68 14.64 -11.44 -25.26
N LYS A 69 15.08 -12.21 -26.26
CA LYS A 69 16.47 -12.69 -26.36
C LYS A 69 17.41 -11.55 -26.74
N GLU A 70 17.00 -10.72 -27.70
CA GLU A 70 17.74 -9.52 -28.09
C GLU A 70 17.81 -8.53 -26.92
N PHE A 71 16.68 -8.29 -26.25
CA PHE A 71 16.63 -7.42 -25.07
C PHE A 71 17.58 -7.88 -23.96
N LEU A 72 17.60 -9.18 -23.63
CA LEU A 72 18.48 -9.73 -22.61
C LEU A 72 19.96 -9.60 -23.00
N LYS A 73 20.30 -9.87 -24.27
CA LYS A 73 21.67 -9.69 -24.78
C LYS A 73 22.12 -8.23 -24.65
N ASN A 74 21.27 -7.28 -25.02
CA ASN A 74 21.54 -5.85 -24.91
C ASN A 74 21.71 -5.42 -23.44
N LEU A 75 20.89 -5.98 -22.53
CA LEU A 75 20.98 -5.70 -21.11
C LEU A 75 22.29 -6.21 -20.51
N HIS A 76 22.71 -7.43 -20.83
CA HIS A 76 24.01 -7.94 -20.43
C HIS A 76 25.14 -7.07 -20.98
N GLN A 77 25.15 -6.77 -22.28
CA GLN A 77 26.20 -5.92 -22.87
C GLN A 77 26.29 -4.53 -22.22
N LYS A 78 25.17 -3.92 -21.87
CA LYS A 78 25.11 -2.61 -21.22
C LYS A 78 25.69 -2.61 -19.80
N HIS A 79 25.61 -3.73 -19.09
CA HIS A 79 26.03 -3.87 -17.69
C HIS A 79 27.24 -4.80 -17.50
N SER A 80 27.90 -5.23 -18.58
CA SER A 80 29.11 -6.09 -18.52
C SER A 80 30.42 -5.29 -18.43
N ALA A 81 30.35 -3.95 -18.36
CA ALA A 81 31.51 -3.07 -18.31
C ALA A 81 31.71 -2.39 -16.94
N ASP A 82 31.03 -2.87 -15.90
CA ASP A 82 31.29 -2.54 -14.49
C ASP A 82 31.95 -3.71 -13.77
#